data_AF-A0A241W7E5-F1
#
_entry.id   AF-A0A241W7E5-F1
#
_cell.length_a   1.000
_cell.length_b   1.000
_cell.length_c   1.000
_cell.angle_alpha   90.00
_cell.angle_beta   90.00
_cell.angle_gamma   90.00
#
_symmetry.space_group_name_H-M   'P 1'
#
loop_
_entity.id
_entity.type
_entity.pdbx_description
1 polymer ?
#
loop_
_entity_poly.entity_id
_entity_poly.type
_entity_poly.pdbx_seq_one_letter_code
_entity_poly.pdbx_strand_id
1 'polypeptide(L)'
;MARISISQAARDFKVSRNSIYKKINSGQLTKDSDGLVDTSDMLRLFSSSTTKQQSSTASDNVQVQILGHREQLLQQEVDKLKMQVQALEQQLQYVQANEAWLKQQLDQKLIEHKNNEKKGLLGRIFG
;
A
#
# COMPACT_ATOMS: atom_id res chain seq x y z
N MET A 1 27.07 20.37 -10.96
CA MET A 1 26.22 19.98 -9.82
C MET A 1 25.88 21.23 -9.01
N ALA A 2 24.69 21.29 -8.42
CA ALA A 2 24.30 22.46 -7.63
C ALA A 2 25.12 22.50 -6.33
N ARG A 3 25.60 23.70 -5.96
CA ARG A 3 26.33 23.92 -4.71
C ARG A 3 25.52 24.82 -3.80
N ILE A 4 25.47 24.47 -2.52
CA ILE A 4 24.70 25.21 -1.52
C ILE A 4 25.55 25.49 -0.30
N SER A 5 25.22 26.56 0.43
CA SER A 5 25.90 26.88 1.67
C SER A 5 25.57 25.84 2.75
N ILE A 6 26.48 25.65 3.72
CA ILE A 6 26.28 24.74 4.85
C ILE A 6 24.99 25.07 5.62
N SER A 7 24.65 26.36 5.74
CA SER A 7 23.41 26.79 6.37
C SER A 7 22.16 26.40 5.59
N GLN A 8 22.20 26.48 4.25
CA GLN A 8 21.11 26.04 3.40
C GLN A 8 20.99 24.52 3.44
N ALA A 9 22.11 23.81 3.32
CA ALA A 9 22.19 22.37 3.40
C ALA A 9 21.63 21.82 4.72
N ALA A 10 21.93 22.47 5.85
CA ALA A 10 21.38 22.10 7.15
C ALA A 10 19.85 22.17 7.19
N ARG A 11 19.25 23.19 6.57
CA ARG A 11 17.79 23.35 6.50
C ARG A 11 17.16 22.33 5.56
N ASP A 12 17.69 22.20 4.34
CA ASP A 12 17.10 21.36 3.29
C ASP A 12 17.12 19.88 3.66
N PHE A 13 18.23 19.43 4.27
CA PHE A 13 18.41 18.04 4.66
C PHE A 13 18.01 17.75 6.11
N LYS A 14 17.51 18.74 6.85
CA LYS A 14 17.10 18.63 8.26
C LYS A 14 18.18 18.03 9.16
N VAL A 15 19.44 18.45 8.95
CA VAL A 15 20.61 18.00 9.73
C VAL A 15 21.29 19.17 10.41
N SER A 16 21.90 18.93 11.57
CA SER A 16 22.66 19.98 12.26
C SER A 16 23.90 20.38 11.45
N ARG A 17 24.28 21.66 11.48
CA ARG A 17 25.54 22.12 10.87
C ARG A 17 26.75 21.35 11.40
N ASN A 18 26.75 21.02 12.70
CA ASN A 18 27.82 20.23 13.32
C ASN A 18 27.95 18.85 12.67
N SER A 19 26.83 18.19 12.35
CA SER A 19 26.84 16.91 11.62
C SER A 19 27.47 17.04 10.23
N ILE A 20 27.21 18.15 9.53
CA ILE A 20 27.84 18.45 8.23
C ILE A 20 29.35 18.67 8.41
N TYR A 21 29.76 19.49 9.38
CA TYR A 21 31.19 19.72 9.67
C TYR A 21 31.93 18.44 10.05
N LYS A 22 31.30 17.53 10.82
CA LYS A 22 31.89 16.22 11.12
C LYS A 22 32.19 15.42 9.86
N LYS A 23 31.28 15.42 8.89
CA LYS A 23 31.48 14.72 7.60
C LYS A 23 32.56 15.38 6.73
N ILE A 24 32.68 16.70 6.82
CA ILE A 24 33.78 17.44 6.17
C ILE A 24 35.12 17.06 6.80
N ASN A 25 35.21 17.11 8.13
CA ASN A 25 36.43 16.79 8.86
C ASN A 25 36.84 15.32 8.72
N SER A 26 35.88 14.42 8.51
CA SER A 26 36.16 13.00 8.23
C SER A 26 36.50 12.73 6.75
N GLY A 27 36.59 13.75 5.90
CA GLY A 27 36.89 13.60 4.47
C GLY A 27 35.78 12.95 3.64
N GLN A 28 34.56 12.82 4.19
CA GLN A 28 33.42 12.18 3.50
C GLN A 28 32.62 13.18 2.66
N LEU A 29 32.73 14.47 2.98
CA LEU A 29 32.10 15.59 2.28
C LEU A 29 33.16 16.64 1.99
N THR A 30 33.19 17.15 0.76
CA THR A 30 34.13 18.20 0.36
C THR A 30 33.43 19.55 0.34
N LYS A 31 34.12 20.59 0.83
CA LYS A 31 33.71 21.98 0.66
C LYS A 31 34.64 22.68 -0.32
N ASP A 32 34.08 23.60 -1.10
CA ASP A 32 34.86 24.46 -1.98
C ASP A 32 35.58 25.56 -1.18
N SER A 33 36.46 26.32 -1.85
CA SER A 33 37.12 27.53 -1.37
C SER A 33 36.12 28.57 -0.82
N ASP A 34 34.95 28.67 -1.43
CA ASP A 34 33.83 29.53 -1.00
C ASP A 34 33.00 28.93 0.18
N GLY A 35 33.36 27.74 0.67
CA GLY A 35 32.67 27.06 1.76
C GLY A 35 31.32 26.44 1.38
N LEU A 36 31.07 26.25 0.09
CA LEU A 36 29.87 25.57 -0.43
C LEU A 36 30.07 24.06 -0.51
N VAL A 37 28.98 23.31 -0.34
CA VAL A 37 28.95 21.85 -0.43
C VAL A 37 28.11 21.39 -1.62
N ASP A 38 28.48 20.26 -2.23
CA ASP A 38 27.72 19.67 -3.33
C ASP A 38 26.43 19.03 -2.83
N THR A 39 25.31 19.33 -3.49
CA THR A 39 24.00 18.73 -3.16
C THR A 39 23.98 17.21 -3.35
N SER A 40 24.79 16.67 -4.26
CA SER A 40 24.85 15.25 -4.57
C SER A 40 25.52 14.46 -3.45
N ASP A 41 26.62 14.99 -2.90
CA ASP A 41 27.27 14.43 -1.72
C ASP A 41 26.38 14.54 -0.48
N MET A 42 25.65 15.66 -0.34
CA MET A 42 24.66 15.83 0.71
C MET A 42 23.55 14.77 0.62
N LEU A 43 23.03 14.51 -0.58
CA LEU A 43 22.04 13.46 -0.80
C LEU A 43 22.60 12.07 -0.47
N ARG A 44 23.82 11.76 -0.93
CA ARG A 44 24.46 10.47 -0.62
C ARG A 44 24.63 10.25 0.88
N LEU A 45 25.11 11.25 1.61
CA LEU A 45 25.46 11.13 3.03
C LEU A 45 24.25 11.27 3.96
N PHE A 46 23.28 12.10 3.59
CA PHE A 46 22.21 12.51 4.48
C PHE A 46 20.80 12.11 4.02
N SER A 47 20.60 11.50 2.84
CA SER A 47 19.28 11.01 2.39
C SER A 47 18.62 10.01 3.34
N SER A 48 19.41 9.22 4.05
CA SER A 48 18.92 8.23 5.02
C SER A 48 18.96 8.71 6.47
N SER A 49 19.63 9.84 6.73
CA SER A 49 19.84 10.35 8.08
C SER A 49 18.61 11.03 8.69
N THR A 50 17.61 11.38 7.87
CA THR A 50 16.30 11.85 8.35
C THR A 50 15.50 10.76 9.06
N THR A 51 15.89 9.48 8.91
CA THR A 51 15.15 8.33 9.47
C THR A 51 15.97 7.54 10.50
N LYS A 52 17.28 7.80 10.64
CA LYS A 52 18.20 6.92 11.41
C LYS A 52 19.04 7.64 12.47
N GLN A 53 18.46 8.53 13.27
CA GLN A 53 19.11 8.93 14.53
C GLN A 53 18.87 7.91 15.65
N GLN A 54 19.28 6.65 15.45
CA GLN A 54 19.54 5.66 16.53
C GLN A 54 20.01 4.34 15.91
N SER A 55 21.31 4.23 15.61
CA SER A 55 22.05 2.95 15.63
C SER A 55 23.41 3.11 14.97
N SER A 56 24.32 3.83 15.64
CA SER A 56 25.74 3.61 15.39
C SER A 56 26.15 2.29 16.05
N THR A 57 26.83 1.44 15.26
CA THR A 57 27.72 0.33 15.64
C THR A 57 27.11 -1.01 16.12
N ALA A 58 26.38 -1.72 15.24
CA ALA A 58 26.24 -3.21 15.24
C ALA A 58 25.49 -3.75 13.99
N SER A 59 25.56 -3.05 12.84
CA SER A 59 24.38 -2.92 11.99
C SER A 59 24.17 -3.95 10.87
N ASP A 60 25.07 -4.88 10.55
CA ASP A 60 24.80 -5.81 9.43
C ASP A 60 23.97 -7.03 9.85
N ASN A 61 24.27 -7.65 11.00
CA ASN A 61 23.51 -8.83 11.46
C ASN A 61 22.11 -8.46 11.98
N VAL A 62 21.98 -7.34 12.70
CA VAL A 62 20.70 -6.87 13.24
C VAL A 62 19.79 -6.37 12.11
N GLN A 63 20.35 -5.76 11.06
CA GLN A 63 19.56 -5.29 9.93
C GLN A 63 19.01 -6.44 9.08
N VAL A 64 19.75 -7.54 8.91
CA VAL A 64 19.22 -8.76 8.25
C VAL A 64 18.09 -9.39 9.07
N GLN A 65 18.23 -9.46 10.40
CA GLN A 65 17.16 -10.00 11.27
C GLN A 65 15.91 -9.10 11.28
N ILE A 66 16.06 -7.78 11.32
CA ILE A 66 14.93 -6.84 11.25
C ILE A 66 14.24 -6.92 9.89
N LEU A 67 15.01 -7.04 8.80
CA LEU A 67 14.45 -7.18 7.45
C LEU A 67 13.70 -8.50 7.30
N GLY A 68 14.25 -9.61 7.79
CA GLY A 68 13.57 -10.91 7.80
C GLY A 68 12.30 -10.91 8.65
N HIS A 69 12.34 -10.27 9.82
CA HIS A 69 11.14 -10.13 10.66
C HIS A 69 10.05 -9.29 9.98
N ARG A 70 10.44 -8.20 9.31
CA ARG A 70 9.52 -7.36 8.54
C ARG A 70 8.92 -8.11 7.35
N GLU A 71 9.72 -8.89 6.64
CA GLU A 71 9.25 -9.74 5.54
C GLU A 71 8.24 -10.77 6.04
N GLN A 72 8.50 -11.40 7.18
CA GLN A 72 7.58 -12.36 7.78
C GLN A 72 6.25 -11.72 8.21
N LEU A 73 6.28 -10.52 8.79
CA LEU A 73 5.06 -9.76 9.14
C LEU A 73 4.27 -9.35 7.89
N LEU A 74 4.97 -8.92 6.83
CA LEU A 74 4.33 -8.60 5.56
C LEU A 74 3.69 -9.84 4.92
N GLN A 75 4.36 -10.99 4.98
CA GLN A 75 3.83 -12.25 4.48
C GLN A 75 2.56 -12.67 5.23
N GLN A 76 2.56 -12.54 6.57
CA GLN A 76 1.37 -12.81 7.39
C GLN A 76 0.20 -11.88 7.04
N GLU A 77 0.45 -10.59 6.81
CA GLU A 77 -0.60 -9.65 6.42
C GLU A 77 -1.13 -9.97 5.01
N VAL A 78 -0.26 -10.33 4.07
CA VAL A 78 -0.68 -10.79 2.73
C VAL A 78 -1.56 -12.02 2.82
N ASP A 79 -1.21 -13.01 3.64
CA ASP A 79 -1.99 -14.24 3.77
C ASP A 79 -3.34 -13.98 4.44
N LYS A 80 -3.38 -13.11 5.45
CA LYS A 80 -4.62 -12.63 6.06
C LYS A 80 -5.51 -11.91 5.05
N LEU A 81 -4.95 -11.01 4.25
CA LEU A 81 -5.68 -10.29 3.19
C LEU A 81 -6.23 -11.27 2.14
N LYS A 82 -5.45 -12.26 1.72
CA LYS A 82 -5.91 -13.31 0.80
C LYS A 82 -7.10 -14.08 1.38
N MET A 83 -7.06 -14.48 2.66
CA MET A 83 -8.19 -15.15 3.29
C MET A 83 -9.43 -14.26 3.36
N GLN A 84 -9.28 -12.97 3.64
CA GLN A 84 -10.39 -12.02 3.62
C GLN A 84 -11.01 -11.88 2.23
N VAL A 85 -10.19 -11.77 1.18
CA VAL A 85 -10.66 -11.72 -0.20
C VAL A 85 -11.43 -12.99 -0.56
N GLN A 86 -10.86 -14.16 -0.24
CA GLN A 86 -11.52 -15.44 -0.52
C GLN A 86 -12.88 -15.57 0.20
N ALA A 87 -12.98 -15.11 1.45
CA ALA A 87 -14.24 -15.11 2.19
C ALA A 87 -15.29 -14.19 1.55
N LEU A 88 -14.87 -12.99 1.12
CA LEU A 88 -15.75 -12.04 0.42
C LEU A 88 -16.21 -12.58 -0.94
N GLU A 89 -15.33 -13.24 -1.69
CA GLU A 89 -15.68 -13.88 -2.96
C GLU A 89 -16.73 -14.99 -2.77
N GLN A 90 -16.57 -15.82 -1.74
CA GLN A 90 -17.57 -16.86 -1.41
C GLN A 90 -18.92 -16.24 -1.02
N GLN A 91 -18.90 -15.17 -0.23
CA GLN A 91 -20.14 -14.47 0.14
C GLN A 91 -20.82 -13.86 -1.09
N LEU A 92 -20.06 -13.27 -2.01
CA LEU A 92 -20.60 -12.71 -3.24
C LEU A 92 -21.22 -13.81 -4.11
N GLN A 93 -20.53 -14.94 -4.26
CA GLN A 93 -21.03 -16.08 -5.02
C GLN A 93 -22.32 -16.65 -4.41
N TYR A 94 -22.39 -16.74 -3.08
CA TYR A 94 -23.61 -17.15 -2.37
C TYR A 94 -24.77 -16.18 -2.64
N VAL A 95 -24.55 -14.87 -2.54
CA VAL A 95 -25.58 -13.86 -2.82
C VAL A 95 -26.04 -13.94 -4.27
N GLN A 96 -25.13 -14.06 -5.24
CA GLN A 96 -25.47 -14.19 -6.66
C GLN A 96 -26.31 -15.44 -6.94
N ALA A 97 -25.94 -16.58 -6.36
CA ALA A 97 -26.71 -17.82 -6.49
C ALA A 97 -28.12 -17.68 -5.90
N ASN A 98 -28.24 -17.04 -4.74
CA ASN A 98 -29.52 -16.79 -4.09
C ASN A 98 -30.41 -15.84 -4.93
N GLU A 99 -29.84 -14.75 -5.45
CA GLU A 99 -30.56 -13.84 -6.33
C GLU A 99 -31.06 -14.54 -7.61
N ALA A 100 -30.21 -15.36 -8.24
CA ALA A 100 -30.60 -16.12 -9.42
C ALA A 100 -31.75 -17.10 -9.11
N TRP A 101 -31.69 -17.78 -7.97
CA TRP A 101 -32.75 -18.68 -7.52
C TRP A 101 -34.06 -17.94 -7.23
N LEU A 102 -34.02 -16.79 -6.53
CA LEU A 102 -35.20 -15.96 -6.28
C LEU A 102 -35.83 -15.47 -7.58
N LYS A 103 -35.01 -15.02 -8.54
CA LYS A 103 -35.49 -14.61 -9.87
C LYS A 103 -36.21 -15.74 -10.59
N GLN A 104 -35.63 -16.94 -10.58
CA GLN A 104 -36.25 -18.12 -11.20
C GLN A 104 -37.59 -18.51 -10.53
N GLN A 105 -37.71 -18.36 -9.21
CA GLN A 105 -38.99 -18.59 -8.53
C GLN A 105 -40.05 -17.55 -8.93
N LEU A 106 -39.68 -16.28 -9.01
CA LEU A 106 -40.59 -15.22 -9.45
C LEU A 106 -41.06 -15.43 -10.89
N ASP A 107 -40.14 -15.79 -11.79
CA ASP A 107 -40.49 -16.06 -13.19
C ASP A 107 -41.45 -17.25 -13.31
N GLN A 108 -41.22 -18.33 -12.56
CA GLN A 108 -42.16 -19.46 -12.50
C GLN A 108 -43.55 -19.03 -12.02
N LYS A 109 -43.62 -18.25 -10.93
CA LYS A 109 -44.90 -17.74 -10.42
C LYS A 109 -45.61 -16.83 -11.44
N LEU A 110 -44.87 -15.97 -12.13
CA LEU A 110 -45.44 -15.09 -13.15
C LEU A 110 -46.00 -15.88 -14.35
N ILE A 111 -45.29 -16.93 -14.77
CA ILE A 111 -45.75 -17.85 -15.82
C ILE A 111 -47.01 -18.61 -15.37
N GLU A 112 -47.04 -19.13 -14.13
CA GLU A 112 -48.20 -19.81 -13.55
C GLU A 112 -49.43 -18.89 -13.54
N HIS A 113 -49.30 -17.66 -13.04
CA HIS A 113 -50.38 -16.68 -13.02
C HIS A 113 -50.88 -16.33 -14.44
N LYS A 114 -49.96 -16.05 -15.39
CA LYS A 114 -50.31 -15.75 -16.78
C LYS A 114 -51.05 -16.91 -17.46
N ASN A 115 -50.72 -18.16 -17.13
CA ASN A 115 -51.37 -19.33 -17.72
C ASN A 115 -52.77 -19.57 -17.14
N ASN A 116 -52.95 -19.32 -15.84
CA ASN A 116 -54.25 -19.41 -15.17
C ASN A 116 -55.25 -18.37 -15.68
N GLU A 117 -54.83 -17.11 -15.88
CA GLU A 117 -55.71 -16.07 -16.43
C GLU A 117 -56.15 -16.37 -17.87
N LYS A 118 -55.24 -16.86 -18.72
CA LYS A 118 -55.57 -17.24 -20.10
C LYS A 118 -56.56 -18.38 -20.18
N LYS A 119 -56.44 -19.40 -19.32
CA LYS A 119 -57.39 -20.53 -19.27
C LYS A 119 -58.74 -20.12 -18.68
N GLY A 120 -58.76 -19.23 -17.69
CA GLY A 120 -59.98 -18.75 -17.03
C GLY A 120 -60.84 -17.82 -17.89
N LEU A 121 -60.21 -16.93 -18.67
CA LEU A 121 -60.95 -16.07 -19.59
C LEU A 121 -61.35 -16.83 -20.85
N LEU A 122 -60.44 -17.52 -21.54
CA LEU A 122 -60.76 -18.19 -22.81
C LEU A 122 -61.70 -19.38 -22.63
N GLY A 123 -61.64 -20.10 -21.49
CA GLY A 123 -62.53 -21.22 -21.21
C GLY A 123 -64.00 -20.85 -20.98
N ARG A 124 -64.32 -19.58 -20.69
CA ARG A 124 -65.69 -19.10 -20.49
C ARG A 124 -66.34 -18.48 -21.74
N ILE A 125 -65.56 -18.12 -22.75
CA ILE A 125 -66.05 -17.49 -23.99
C ILE A 125 -66.10 -18.45 -25.19
N PHE A 126 -65.42 -19.61 -25.10
CA PHE A 126 -65.40 -20.62 -26.16
C PHE A 126 -65.91 -22.00 -25.69
N GLY A 127 -66.59 -22.06 -24.54
CA GLY A 127 -67.27 -23.24 -24.02
C GLY A 127 -68.78 -23.16 -24.20
#